data_AF-A0A7S2B527-F1
#
_entry.id   AF-A0A7S2B527-F1
#
_cell.length_a   1.000
_cell.length_b   1.000
_cell.length_c   1.000
_cell.angle_alpha   90.00
_cell.angle_beta   90.00
_cell.angle_gamma   90.00
#
_symmetry.space_group_name_H-M   'P 1'
#
loop_
_entity.id
_entity.type
_entity.pdbx_description
1 polymer ?
#
loop_
_entity_poly.entity_id
_entity_poly.type
_entity_poly.pdbx_seq_one_letter_code
_entity_poly.pdbx_strand_id
1 'polypeptide(L)'
;PPPPRDKKGPPLPLSVDRLLNEGVLNAALEMANREDANFAKKLLVLPHLPIGKSVEHDSFAGTLSLRTETLAALWTDVAESAYRSGIRKLVIFNSHGGQPQVMEIVARDLRSRLGMTVITLSWFSFGVPENIFPDDELRHGIHAGAIETSMMLALRPDLVRESLLANFKSRGEAMVKEEGFELLTPEGGVGFGWLTEDLSESGAMGDATIASSEKGELIIEYAASKLVELLREVDRFELFPTPAVVPTNE
;
A
#
# COMPACT_ATOMS: atom_id res chain seq x y z
N PRO A 1 12.05 -14.56 -23.82
CA PRO A 1 10.85 -14.28 -24.64
C PRO A 1 9.69 -13.85 -23.75
N PRO A 2 9.04 -12.69 -23.97
CA PRO A 2 7.87 -12.34 -23.18
C PRO A 2 6.78 -13.43 -23.38
N PRO A 3 6.03 -13.78 -22.34
CA PRO A 3 5.00 -14.82 -22.43
C PRO A 3 3.93 -14.45 -23.48
N PRO A 4 3.18 -15.44 -24.00
CA PRO A 4 2.22 -15.23 -25.09
C PRO A 4 1.15 -14.18 -24.74
N ARG A 5 0.83 -13.32 -25.71
CA ARG A 5 -0.09 -12.16 -25.61
C ARG A 5 -1.58 -12.53 -25.54
N ASP A 6 -1.91 -13.80 -25.41
CA ASP A 6 -3.29 -14.31 -25.48
C ASP A 6 -3.94 -14.49 -24.10
N LYS A 7 -3.26 -14.10 -23.02
CA LYS A 7 -3.80 -14.17 -21.66
C LYS A 7 -4.50 -12.85 -21.33
N LYS A 8 -5.79 -12.94 -20.99
CA LYS A 8 -6.56 -11.78 -20.52
C LYS A 8 -5.91 -11.30 -19.22
N GLY A 9 -5.43 -10.06 -19.19
CA GLY A 9 -4.81 -9.45 -18.01
C GLY A 9 -5.75 -9.40 -16.80
N PRO A 10 -5.28 -8.92 -15.64
CA PRO A 10 -6.02 -8.97 -14.37
C PRO A 10 -7.33 -8.18 -14.43
N PRO A 11 -8.34 -8.46 -13.59
CA PRO A 11 -9.64 -7.78 -13.67
C PRO A 11 -9.57 -6.28 -13.33
N LEU A 12 -8.50 -5.84 -12.67
CA LEU A 12 -8.32 -4.49 -12.17
C LEU A 12 -7.44 -3.62 -13.09
N PRO A 13 -7.58 -2.28 -13.05
CA PRO A 13 -6.74 -1.36 -13.81
C PRO A 13 -5.33 -1.27 -13.21
N LEU A 14 -4.35 -0.84 -14.02
CA LEU A 14 -2.98 -0.55 -13.58
C LEU A 14 -2.89 0.51 -12.47
N SER A 15 -3.95 1.30 -12.28
CA SER A 15 -4.04 2.34 -11.26
C SER A 15 -4.65 1.86 -9.94
N VAL A 16 -4.86 0.54 -9.75
CA VAL A 16 -5.54 -0.02 -8.57
C VAL A 16 -4.93 0.52 -7.27
N ASP A 17 -3.62 0.40 -7.08
CA ASP A 17 -2.94 0.82 -5.84
C ASP A 17 -3.19 2.30 -5.53
N ARG A 18 -3.09 3.16 -6.55
CA ARG A 18 -3.38 4.59 -6.44
C ARG A 18 -4.83 4.83 -6.01
N LEU A 19 -5.79 4.16 -6.66
CA LEU A 19 -7.22 4.34 -6.39
C LEU A 19 -7.59 3.85 -4.98
N LEU A 20 -7.02 2.72 -4.53
CA LEU A 20 -7.22 2.22 -3.18
C LEU A 20 -6.64 3.19 -2.13
N ASN A 21 -5.43 3.71 -2.38
CA ASN A 21 -4.79 4.70 -1.50
C ASN A 21 -5.65 5.96 -1.37
N GLU A 22 -6.08 6.52 -2.49
CA GLU A 22 -6.94 7.72 -2.52
C GLU A 22 -8.28 7.45 -1.84
N GLY A 23 -8.89 6.28 -2.06
CA GLY A 23 -10.14 5.88 -1.42
C GLY A 23 -10.05 5.87 0.11
N VAL A 24 -9.03 5.19 0.66
CA VAL A 24 -8.80 5.13 2.11
C VAL A 24 -8.44 6.50 2.68
N LEU A 25 -7.57 7.25 2.00
CA LEU A 25 -7.15 8.58 2.45
C LEU A 25 -8.34 9.56 2.50
N ASN A 26 -9.15 9.62 1.45
CA ASN A 26 -10.31 10.51 1.38
C ASN A 26 -11.32 10.17 2.48
N ALA A 27 -11.65 8.87 2.65
CA ALA A 27 -12.55 8.43 3.71
C ALA A 27 -12.02 8.79 5.12
N ALA A 28 -10.71 8.65 5.35
CA ALA A 28 -10.08 9.03 6.62
C ALA A 28 -10.14 10.54 6.88
N LEU A 29 -9.90 11.38 5.85
CA LEU A 29 -9.96 12.83 5.98
C LEU A 29 -11.38 13.32 6.25
N GLU A 30 -12.37 12.75 5.55
CA GLU A 30 -13.79 13.03 5.80
C GLU A 30 -14.19 12.64 7.22
N MET A 31 -13.78 11.44 7.67
CA MET A 31 -14.01 10.96 9.03
C MET A 31 -13.35 11.85 10.08
N ALA A 32 -12.06 12.18 9.91
CA ALA A 32 -11.33 13.07 10.82
C ALA A 32 -11.98 14.45 10.93
N ASN A 33 -12.40 15.04 9.80
CA ASN A 33 -13.06 16.34 9.80
C ASN A 33 -14.45 16.31 10.46
N ARG A 34 -15.21 15.23 10.25
CA ARG A 34 -16.52 15.02 10.89
C ARG A 34 -16.39 14.86 12.42
N GLU A 35 -15.36 14.16 12.88
CA GLU A 35 -15.15 13.87 14.30
C GLU A 35 -14.48 15.02 15.07
N ASP A 36 -13.44 15.63 14.48
CA ASP A 36 -12.69 16.74 15.08
C ASP A 36 -12.05 17.61 14.00
N ALA A 37 -12.77 18.66 13.61
CA ALA A 37 -12.31 19.63 12.61
C ALA A 37 -11.03 20.40 13.01
N ASN A 38 -10.71 20.50 14.32
CA ASN A 38 -9.47 21.16 14.75
C ASN A 38 -8.27 20.23 14.57
N PHE A 39 -8.44 18.94 14.86
CA PHE A 39 -7.45 17.93 14.53
C PHE A 39 -7.23 17.83 13.01
N ALA A 40 -8.30 17.77 12.22
CA ALA A 40 -8.21 17.66 10.76
C ALA A 40 -7.42 18.81 10.11
N LYS A 41 -7.52 20.04 10.65
CA LYS A 41 -6.74 21.21 10.17
C LYS A 41 -5.22 21.08 10.37
N LYS A 42 -4.76 20.16 11.24
CA LYS A 42 -3.33 19.87 11.41
C LYS A 42 -2.80 18.94 10.33
N LEU A 43 -3.68 18.21 9.64
CA LEU A 43 -3.29 17.24 8.63
C LEU A 43 -3.02 17.96 7.32
N LEU A 44 -1.82 17.77 6.79
CA LEU A 44 -1.41 18.28 5.48
C LEU A 44 -1.16 17.09 4.55
N VAL A 45 -1.89 17.07 3.43
CA VAL A 45 -1.76 16.05 2.40
C VAL A 45 -0.88 16.61 1.29
N LEU A 46 0.26 15.97 1.06
CA LEU A 46 1.15 16.31 -0.05
C LEU A 46 0.57 15.79 -1.38
N PRO A 47 0.99 16.34 -2.54
CA PRO A 47 0.61 15.81 -3.84
C PRO A 47 0.93 14.32 -3.95
N HIS A 48 -0.03 13.55 -4.46
CA HIS A 48 0.12 12.12 -4.66
C HIS A 48 1.23 11.82 -5.69
N LEU A 49 2.03 10.78 -5.43
CA LEU A 49 3.09 10.30 -6.31
C LEU A 49 2.64 9.01 -7.02
N PRO A 50 2.20 9.08 -8.29
CA PRO A 50 1.46 7.99 -8.93
C PRO A 50 2.33 6.85 -9.48
N ILE A 51 3.65 7.01 -9.49
CA ILE A 51 4.59 5.98 -9.98
C ILE A 51 5.52 5.61 -8.83
N GLY A 52 5.46 4.35 -8.43
CA GLY A 52 6.27 3.76 -7.37
C GLY A 52 7.39 2.86 -7.90
N LYS A 53 7.85 1.96 -7.05
CA LYS A 53 8.72 0.83 -7.42
C LYS A 53 7.84 -0.41 -7.50
N SER A 54 7.72 -0.97 -8.70
CA SER A 54 6.88 -2.12 -9.02
C SER A 54 7.62 -3.09 -9.95
N VAL A 55 8.92 -3.30 -9.69
CA VAL A 55 9.83 -4.14 -10.49
C VAL A 55 9.34 -5.59 -10.62
N GLU A 56 8.63 -6.08 -9.61
CA GLU A 56 7.96 -7.37 -9.61
C GLU A 56 6.95 -7.51 -10.77
N HIS A 57 6.44 -6.40 -11.31
CA HIS A 57 5.47 -6.37 -12.41
C HIS A 57 6.07 -5.95 -13.75
N ASP A 58 7.40 -5.88 -13.91
CA ASP A 58 8.08 -5.35 -15.12
C ASP A 58 7.78 -6.16 -16.39
N SER A 59 7.41 -7.44 -16.26
CA SER A 59 7.04 -8.30 -17.39
C SER A 59 5.63 -8.01 -17.94
N PHE A 60 4.82 -7.24 -17.22
CA PHE A 60 3.44 -6.93 -17.58
C PHE A 60 3.33 -5.59 -18.32
N ALA A 61 2.67 -5.61 -19.48
CA ALA A 61 2.55 -4.43 -20.33
C ALA A 61 1.77 -3.30 -19.63
N GLY A 62 2.36 -2.10 -19.62
CA GLY A 62 1.78 -0.90 -19.03
C GLY A 62 2.30 -0.56 -17.63
N THR A 63 3.03 -1.47 -16.97
CA THR A 63 3.75 -1.19 -15.72
C THR A 63 4.76 -0.07 -15.95
N LEU A 64 4.69 0.97 -15.11
CA LEU A 64 5.73 1.99 -14.98
C LEU A 64 6.34 1.84 -13.60
N SER A 65 7.65 1.61 -13.55
CA SER A 65 8.37 1.33 -12.31
C SER A 65 9.61 2.23 -12.20
N LEU A 66 9.77 2.86 -11.04
CA LEU A 66 10.99 3.56 -10.67
C LEU A 66 11.99 2.58 -10.04
N ARG A 67 13.27 2.80 -10.32
CA ARG A 67 14.35 2.15 -9.58
C ARG A 67 14.30 2.55 -8.11
N THR A 68 14.76 1.67 -7.22
CA THR A 68 14.83 1.91 -5.78
C THR A 68 15.51 3.24 -5.43
N GLU A 69 16.65 3.54 -6.06
CA GLU A 69 17.41 4.77 -5.77
C GLU A 69 16.67 6.02 -6.24
N THR A 70 15.96 5.94 -7.37
CA THR A 70 15.16 7.06 -7.87
C THR A 70 13.97 7.33 -6.96
N LEU A 71 13.25 6.30 -6.51
CA LEU A 71 12.13 6.44 -5.59
C LEU A 71 12.58 6.97 -4.23
N ALA A 72 13.68 6.43 -3.69
CA ALA A 72 14.24 6.88 -2.42
C ALA A 72 14.69 8.35 -2.47
N ALA A 73 15.35 8.77 -3.54
CA ALA A 73 15.73 10.16 -3.76
C ALA A 73 14.49 11.07 -3.85
N LEU A 74 13.48 10.69 -4.63
CA LEU A 74 12.24 11.45 -4.77
C LEU A 74 11.54 11.67 -3.42
N TRP A 75 11.36 10.60 -2.64
CA TRP A 75 10.73 10.70 -1.31
C TRP A 75 11.56 11.54 -0.35
N THR A 76 12.89 11.43 -0.41
CA THR A 76 13.81 12.22 0.40
C THR A 76 13.69 13.71 0.07
N ASP A 77 13.71 14.08 -1.21
CA ASP A 77 13.61 15.48 -1.67
C ASP A 77 12.27 16.12 -1.25
N VAL A 78 11.18 15.37 -1.36
CA VAL A 78 9.84 15.80 -0.92
C VAL A 78 9.80 15.99 0.60
N ALA A 79 10.32 15.01 1.37
CA ALA A 79 10.34 15.08 2.82
C ALA A 79 11.21 16.22 3.35
N GLU A 80 12.38 16.46 2.74
CA GLU A 80 13.25 17.59 3.07
C GLU A 80 12.60 18.94 2.77
N SER A 81 11.83 19.02 1.68
CA SER A 81 11.07 20.22 1.34
C SER A 81 9.96 20.50 2.36
N ALA A 82 9.26 19.45 2.81
CA ALA A 82 8.30 19.57 3.92
C ALA A 82 9.00 19.96 5.23
N TYR A 83 10.17 19.37 5.52
CA TYR A 83 10.95 19.66 6.72
C TYR A 83 11.41 21.13 6.78
N ARG A 84 11.92 21.68 5.68
CA ARG A 84 12.28 23.10 5.56
C ARG A 84 11.09 24.02 5.82
N SER A 85 9.87 23.58 5.51
CA SER A 85 8.62 24.30 5.77
C SER A 85 8.12 24.16 7.22
N GLY A 86 8.87 23.51 8.11
CA GLY A 86 8.53 23.36 9.52
C GLY A 86 7.88 22.03 9.91
N ILE A 87 7.64 21.13 8.95
CA ILE A 87 7.09 19.80 9.26
C ILE A 87 8.14 18.95 9.98
N ARG A 88 7.74 18.27 11.06
CA ARG A 88 8.63 17.42 11.87
C ARG A 88 8.18 15.97 11.96
N LYS A 89 6.92 15.70 11.64
CA LYS A 89 6.33 14.37 11.58
C LYS A 89 5.80 14.13 10.16
N LEU A 90 6.16 13.00 9.55
CA LEU A 90 5.72 12.60 8.21
C LEU A 90 5.16 11.19 8.27
N VAL A 91 4.04 10.96 7.61
CA VAL A 91 3.51 9.63 7.34
C VAL A 91 3.65 9.37 5.86
N ILE A 92 4.41 8.34 5.48
CA ILE A 92 4.45 7.83 4.11
C ILE A 92 3.35 6.78 4.02
N PHE A 93 2.26 7.10 3.32
CA PHE A 93 1.08 6.25 3.20
C PHE A 93 1.05 5.50 1.86
N ASN A 94 1.12 4.18 1.94
CA ASN A 94 1.35 3.26 0.83
C ASN A 94 0.19 2.28 0.64
N SER A 95 0.06 1.80 -0.59
CA SER A 95 -0.89 0.75 -0.99
C SER A 95 -0.26 -0.35 -1.82
N HIS A 96 1.02 -0.25 -2.20
CA HIS A 96 1.71 -1.22 -3.05
C HIS A 96 2.67 -2.11 -2.25
N GLY A 97 2.62 -3.42 -2.46
CA GLY A 97 3.43 -4.41 -1.74
C GLY A 97 4.95 -4.26 -1.93
N GLY A 98 5.39 -3.73 -3.08
CA GLY A 98 6.81 -3.64 -3.46
C GLY A 98 7.64 -2.52 -2.85
N GLN A 99 7.02 -1.65 -2.03
CA GLN A 99 7.62 -0.41 -1.52
C GLN A 99 7.98 -0.35 -0.02
N PRO A 100 7.46 -1.20 0.91
CA PRO A 100 7.74 -1.08 2.34
C PRO A 100 9.21 -0.96 2.72
N GLN A 101 10.07 -1.77 2.13
CA GLN A 101 11.51 -1.77 2.45
C GLN A 101 12.18 -0.45 2.03
N VAL A 102 11.73 0.15 0.93
CA VAL A 102 12.22 1.48 0.50
C VAL A 102 11.74 2.55 1.47
N MET A 103 10.49 2.46 1.95
CA MET A 103 9.94 3.41 2.93
C MET A 103 10.76 3.37 4.22
N GLU A 104 11.11 2.17 4.72
CA GLU A 104 11.88 1.99 5.95
C GLU A 104 13.29 2.58 5.85
N ILE A 105 13.96 2.38 4.72
CA ILE A 105 15.28 2.97 4.45
C ILE A 105 15.19 4.50 4.49
N VAL A 106 14.26 5.07 3.72
CA VAL A 106 14.06 6.53 3.66
C VAL A 106 13.70 7.10 5.03
N ALA A 107 12.81 6.45 5.77
CA ALA A 107 12.39 6.88 7.10
C ALA A 107 13.58 6.92 8.08
N ARG A 108 14.43 5.89 8.07
CA ARG A 108 15.61 5.82 8.95
C ARG A 108 16.66 6.86 8.56
N ASP A 109 16.88 7.09 7.28
CA ASP A 109 17.83 8.08 6.78
C ASP A 109 17.37 9.51 7.12
N LEU A 110 16.09 9.83 6.93
CA LEU A 110 15.51 11.12 7.31
C LEU A 110 15.57 11.34 8.81
N ARG A 111 15.29 10.30 9.61
CA ARG A 111 15.41 10.38 11.07
C ARG A 111 16.85 10.64 11.48
N SER A 112 17.81 9.92 10.90
CA SER A 112 19.23 10.06 11.23
C SER A 112 19.77 11.44 10.88
N ARG A 113 19.39 12.00 9.73
CA ARG A 113 19.93 13.27 9.23
C ARG A 113 19.22 14.50 9.77
N LEU A 114 17.89 14.44 9.92
CA LEU A 114 17.05 15.63 10.22
C LEU A 114 16.38 15.56 11.61
N GLY A 115 16.47 14.44 12.30
CA GLY A 115 15.66 14.18 13.49
C GLY A 115 14.15 14.09 13.20
N MET A 116 13.75 14.02 11.93
CA MET A 116 12.35 13.94 11.53
C MET A 116 11.73 12.61 11.96
N THR A 117 10.54 12.63 12.56
CA THR A 117 9.80 11.41 12.87
C THR A 117 9.05 10.98 11.61
N VAL A 118 9.45 9.85 11.02
CA VAL A 118 8.84 9.33 9.79
C VAL A 118 8.18 8.00 10.09
N ILE A 119 6.88 7.91 9.81
CA ILE A 119 6.07 6.71 9.96
C ILE A 119 5.86 6.11 8.56
N THR A 120 6.14 4.83 8.42
CA THR A 120 5.92 4.06 7.20
C THR A 120 4.65 3.25 7.37
N LEU A 121 3.65 3.48 6.52
CA LEU A 121 2.35 2.85 6.65
C LEU A 121 1.89 2.30 5.32
N SER A 122 1.61 1.00 5.25
CA SER A 122 0.78 0.43 4.20
C SER A 122 -0.63 0.23 4.75
N TRP A 123 -1.69 0.61 4.02
CA TRP A 123 -3.07 0.47 4.54
C TRP A 123 -3.40 -0.97 4.95
N PHE A 124 -2.87 -1.96 4.20
CA PHE A 124 -3.10 -3.38 4.45
C PHE A 124 -2.42 -3.88 5.74
N SER A 125 -1.52 -3.10 6.36
CA SER A 125 -0.96 -3.42 7.68
C SER A 125 -2.00 -3.35 8.80
N PHE A 126 -3.15 -2.69 8.57
CA PHE A 126 -4.27 -2.72 9.52
C PHE A 126 -5.06 -4.03 9.47
N GLY A 127 -4.84 -4.86 8.44
CA GLY A 127 -5.71 -5.99 8.12
C GLY A 127 -7.05 -5.53 7.54
N VAL A 128 -8.02 -6.45 7.58
CA VAL A 128 -9.40 -6.23 7.14
C VAL A 128 -10.36 -6.63 8.26
N PRO A 129 -11.65 -6.19 8.23
CA PRO A 129 -12.64 -6.68 9.18
C PRO A 129 -12.69 -8.22 9.24
N GLU A 130 -12.89 -8.77 10.43
CA GLU A 130 -12.94 -10.22 10.62
C GLU A 130 -14.11 -10.86 9.85
N ASN A 131 -13.94 -12.11 9.43
CA ASN A 131 -14.98 -12.95 8.84
C ASN A 131 -15.59 -12.47 7.50
N ILE A 132 -14.97 -11.53 6.78
CA ILE A 132 -15.48 -11.08 5.47
C ILE A 132 -14.85 -11.82 4.27
N PHE A 133 -13.70 -12.48 4.48
CA PHE A 133 -13.04 -13.35 3.51
C PHE A 133 -12.59 -14.66 4.16
N PRO A 134 -12.51 -15.76 3.38
CA PRO A 134 -11.88 -17.00 3.85
C PRO A 134 -10.39 -16.80 4.18
N ASP A 135 -9.87 -17.54 5.16
CA ASP A 135 -8.45 -17.50 5.55
C ASP A 135 -7.48 -17.73 4.38
N ASP A 136 -7.86 -18.62 3.46
CA ASP A 136 -7.09 -18.91 2.26
C ASP A 136 -6.92 -17.66 1.37
N GLU A 137 -7.97 -16.85 1.24
CA GLU A 137 -7.91 -15.61 0.47
C GLU A 137 -7.07 -14.56 1.19
N LEU A 138 -7.22 -14.42 2.51
CA LEU A 138 -6.39 -13.51 3.30
C LEU A 138 -4.90 -13.87 3.22
N ARG A 139 -4.58 -15.16 3.04
CA ARG A 139 -3.21 -15.65 2.98
C ARG A 139 -2.59 -15.63 1.59
N HIS A 140 -3.37 -15.88 0.55
CA HIS A 140 -2.86 -16.11 -0.81
C HIS A 140 -3.35 -15.09 -1.84
N GLY A 141 -4.38 -14.32 -1.52
CA GLY A 141 -5.01 -13.30 -2.37
C GLY A 141 -4.25 -11.97 -2.37
N ILE A 142 -2.97 -12.02 -2.76
CA ILE A 142 -2.03 -10.92 -2.50
C ILE A 142 -2.03 -9.82 -3.57
N HIS A 143 -2.64 -10.06 -4.74
CA HIS A 143 -2.75 -9.04 -5.80
C HIS A 143 -3.91 -9.30 -6.75
N ALA A 144 -4.77 -8.31 -6.97
CA ALA A 144 -6.01 -8.38 -7.75
C ALA A 144 -6.97 -9.53 -7.34
N GLY A 145 -6.84 -10.01 -6.10
CA GLY A 145 -7.76 -10.95 -5.46
C GLY A 145 -9.04 -10.28 -4.97
N ALA A 146 -9.73 -10.93 -4.04
CA ALA A 146 -11.03 -10.52 -3.53
C ALA A 146 -10.99 -9.16 -2.83
N ILE A 147 -9.93 -8.88 -2.07
CA ILE A 147 -9.79 -7.68 -1.24
C ILE A 147 -9.73 -6.43 -2.13
N GLU A 148 -8.74 -6.35 -3.02
CA GLU A 148 -8.57 -5.21 -3.93
C GLU A 148 -9.76 -5.07 -4.89
N THR A 149 -10.29 -6.20 -5.38
CA THR A 149 -11.47 -6.19 -6.25
C THR A 149 -12.70 -5.65 -5.53
N SER A 150 -12.93 -6.03 -4.27
CA SER A 150 -14.04 -5.53 -3.47
C SER A 150 -13.94 -4.01 -3.27
N MET A 151 -12.76 -3.52 -2.90
CA MET A 151 -12.54 -2.08 -2.76
C MET A 151 -12.71 -1.32 -4.07
N MET A 152 -12.24 -1.89 -5.19
CA MET A 152 -12.45 -1.30 -6.53
C MET A 152 -13.92 -1.29 -6.95
N LEU A 153 -14.69 -2.32 -6.63
CA LEU A 153 -16.15 -2.33 -6.87
C LEU A 153 -16.87 -1.22 -6.10
N ALA A 154 -16.41 -0.89 -4.88
CA ALA A 154 -16.95 0.22 -4.10
C ALA A 154 -16.52 1.60 -4.64
N LEU A 155 -15.25 1.75 -5.03
CA LEU A 155 -14.68 3.05 -5.42
C LEU A 155 -14.94 3.42 -6.89
N ARG A 156 -14.71 2.47 -7.80
CA ARG A 156 -14.68 2.65 -9.25
C ARG A 156 -15.14 1.37 -9.96
N PRO A 157 -16.41 0.96 -9.78
CA PRO A 157 -16.95 -0.25 -10.41
C PRO A 157 -16.84 -0.20 -11.94
N ASP A 158 -16.88 1.00 -12.52
CA ASP A 158 -16.71 1.24 -13.96
C ASP A 158 -15.34 0.81 -14.51
N LEU A 159 -14.33 0.66 -13.64
CA LEU A 159 -12.98 0.22 -14.02
C LEU A 159 -12.74 -1.28 -13.77
N VAL A 160 -13.68 -1.98 -13.13
CA VAL A 160 -13.58 -3.42 -12.89
C VAL A 160 -14.04 -4.18 -14.13
N ARG A 161 -13.17 -5.01 -14.68
CA ARG A 161 -13.50 -5.86 -15.83
C ARG A 161 -14.20 -7.12 -15.33
N GLU A 162 -15.47 -7.00 -14.93
CA GLU A 162 -16.23 -8.09 -14.30
C GLU A 162 -16.18 -9.42 -15.07
N SER A 163 -16.20 -9.37 -16.41
CA SER A 163 -16.09 -10.56 -17.28
C SER A 163 -14.76 -11.33 -17.16
N LEU A 164 -13.77 -10.77 -16.46
CA LEU A 164 -12.44 -11.35 -16.20
C LEU A 164 -12.27 -11.80 -14.75
N LEU A 165 -13.27 -11.64 -13.89
CA LEU A 165 -13.21 -12.13 -12.51
C LEU A 165 -13.09 -13.65 -12.52
N ALA A 166 -12.09 -14.15 -11.81
CA ALA A 166 -11.76 -15.57 -11.72
C ALA A 166 -11.03 -15.86 -10.40
N ASN A 167 -10.86 -17.15 -10.13
CA ASN A 167 -9.96 -17.61 -9.08
C ASN A 167 -8.55 -17.83 -9.67
N PHE A 168 -7.62 -16.93 -9.33
CA PHE A 168 -6.25 -16.90 -9.81
C PHE A 168 -5.33 -17.64 -8.84
N LYS A 169 -5.22 -18.95 -9.01
CA LYS A 169 -4.26 -19.77 -8.25
C LYS A 169 -2.83 -19.35 -8.55
N SER A 170 -2.03 -19.19 -7.51
CA SER A 170 -0.63 -18.78 -7.62
C SER A 170 0.35 -19.93 -7.33
N ARG A 171 1.58 -19.80 -7.82
CA ARG A 171 2.69 -20.70 -7.44
C ARG A 171 2.88 -20.73 -5.93
N GLY A 172 2.76 -19.58 -5.27
CA GLY A 172 2.91 -19.45 -3.82
C GLY A 172 1.86 -20.24 -3.05
N GLU A 173 0.62 -20.27 -3.52
CA GLU A 173 -0.43 -21.13 -2.96
C GLU A 173 -0.09 -22.62 -3.14
N ALA A 174 0.33 -23.02 -4.34
CA ALA A 174 0.72 -24.41 -4.62
C ALA A 174 1.91 -24.89 -3.78
N MET A 175 2.91 -24.03 -3.54
CA MET A 175 4.04 -24.33 -2.65
C MET A 175 3.56 -24.78 -1.26
N VAL A 176 2.54 -24.10 -0.71
CA VAL A 176 2.00 -24.43 0.61
C VAL A 176 1.12 -25.67 0.55
N LYS A 177 0.10 -25.64 -0.32
CA LYS A 177 -0.99 -26.63 -0.29
C LYS A 177 -0.65 -27.96 -0.95
N GLU A 178 0.23 -27.95 -1.94
CA GLU A 178 0.53 -29.13 -2.76
C GLU A 178 1.94 -29.68 -2.49
N GLU A 179 2.89 -28.82 -2.12
CA GLU A 179 4.31 -29.20 -1.96
C GLU A 179 4.80 -29.20 -0.51
N GLY A 180 3.99 -28.70 0.43
CA GLY A 180 4.30 -28.74 1.86
C GLY A 180 5.39 -27.78 2.32
N PHE A 181 5.62 -26.68 1.60
CA PHE A 181 6.52 -25.62 2.06
C PHE A 181 5.86 -24.82 3.20
N GLU A 182 6.45 -24.90 4.39
CA GLU A 182 5.95 -24.18 5.57
C GLU A 182 6.71 -22.86 5.84
N LEU A 183 8.04 -22.88 5.65
CA LEU A 183 8.93 -21.76 5.99
C LEU A 183 9.24 -20.85 4.80
N LEU A 184 9.56 -21.47 3.65
CA LEU A 184 9.98 -20.77 2.44
C LEU A 184 8.76 -20.56 1.53
N THR A 185 8.14 -19.38 1.60
CA THR A 185 6.99 -19.02 0.76
C THR A 185 7.05 -17.52 0.43
N PRO A 186 6.40 -17.07 -0.67
CA PRO A 186 6.48 -15.66 -1.10
C PRO A 186 6.12 -14.63 -0.02
N GLU A 187 5.06 -14.90 0.75
CA GLU A 187 4.52 -14.02 1.81
C GLU A 187 4.61 -14.66 3.21
N GLY A 188 5.47 -15.67 3.38
CA GLY A 188 5.64 -16.38 4.65
C GLY A 188 6.67 -15.74 5.57
N GLY A 189 7.02 -16.47 6.64
CA GLY A 189 8.06 -16.02 7.57
C GLY A 189 9.44 -15.86 6.93
N VAL A 190 9.73 -16.63 5.87
CA VAL A 190 10.95 -16.50 5.06
C VAL A 190 10.59 -16.38 3.58
N GLY A 191 10.60 -15.14 3.08
CA GLY A 191 10.41 -14.83 1.67
C GLY A 191 11.68 -14.95 0.83
N PHE A 192 11.53 -14.76 -0.48
CA PHE A 192 12.61 -14.70 -1.46
C PHE A 192 12.28 -13.66 -2.54
N GLY A 193 13.27 -13.23 -3.33
CA GLY A 193 13.05 -12.28 -4.41
C GLY A 193 12.34 -12.95 -5.58
N TRP A 194 11.02 -12.81 -5.64
CA TRP A 194 10.16 -13.28 -6.73
C TRP A 194 9.72 -12.11 -7.61
N LEU A 195 9.45 -12.38 -8.88
CA LEU A 195 8.71 -11.52 -9.79
C LEU A 195 7.29 -12.07 -9.96
N THR A 196 6.34 -11.21 -10.30
CA THR A 196 4.93 -11.60 -10.41
C THR A 196 4.74 -12.73 -11.42
N GLU A 197 5.52 -12.77 -12.52
CA GLU A 197 5.48 -13.88 -13.48
C GLU A 197 5.96 -15.24 -12.92
N ASP A 198 6.77 -15.24 -11.85
CA ASP A 198 7.16 -16.47 -11.17
C ASP A 198 5.98 -17.09 -10.42
N LEU A 199 5.02 -16.24 -10.01
CA LEU A 199 3.88 -16.63 -9.20
C LEU A 199 2.57 -16.76 -9.96
N SER A 200 2.35 -15.92 -10.97
CA SER A 200 1.10 -15.86 -11.73
C SER A 200 1.35 -15.50 -13.18
N GLU A 201 0.80 -16.30 -14.08
CA GLU A 201 0.86 -16.02 -15.51
C GLU A 201 0.00 -14.81 -15.92
N SER A 202 -1.02 -14.46 -15.13
CA SER A 202 -1.96 -13.38 -15.41
C SER A 202 -1.61 -12.07 -14.70
N GLY A 203 -0.73 -12.14 -13.70
CA GLY A 203 -0.46 -11.05 -12.76
C GLY A 203 -1.32 -11.13 -11.50
N ALA A 204 -2.56 -11.61 -11.58
CA ALA A 204 -3.48 -11.72 -10.43
C ALA A 204 -3.23 -12.99 -9.59
N MET A 205 -3.51 -12.90 -8.29
CA MET A 205 -3.35 -13.95 -7.29
C MET A 205 -4.49 -13.82 -6.26
N GLY A 206 -5.33 -14.84 -6.15
CA GLY A 206 -6.51 -14.85 -5.27
C GLY A 206 -7.84 -15.07 -5.99
N ASP A 207 -8.91 -15.23 -5.22
CA ASP A 207 -10.25 -15.46 -5.72
C ASP A 207 -11.05 -14.17 -5.86
N ALA A 208 -10.94 -13.52 -7.02
CA ALA A 208 -11.68 -12.29 -7.30
C ALA A 208 -13.20 -12.53 -7.44
N THR A 209 -13.67 -13.79 -7.55
CA THR A 209 -15.10 -14.10 -7.75
C THR A 209 -15.93 -13.91 -6.48
N ILE A 210 -15.28 -13.91 -5.31
CA ILE A 210 -15.95 -13.71 -4.01
C ILE A 210 -15.94 -12.25 -3.54
N ALA A 211 -15.52 -11.33 -4.41
CA ALA A 211 -15.52 -9.90 -4.17
C ALA A 211 -16.93 -9.30 -4.21
N SER A 212 -17.17 -8.22 -3.46
CA SER A 212 -18.41 -7.44 -3.55
C SER A 212 -18.19 -5.98 -3.15
N SER A 213 -19.07 -5.08 -3.62
CA SER A 213 -18.99 -3.65 -3.26
C SER A 213 -19.16 -3.45 -1.75
N GLU A 214 -20.06 -4.20 -1.11
CA GLU A 214 -20.34 -4.10 0.32
C GLU A 214 -19.11 -4.47 1.16
N LYS A 215 -18.36 -5.51 0.76
CA LYS A 215 -17.08 -5.83 1.40
C LYS A 215 -16.07 -4.72 1.20
N GLY A 216 -16.04 -4.11 0.02
CA GLY A 216 -15.18 -2.97 -0.29
C GLY A 216 -15.41 -1.79 0.63
N GLU A 217 -16.68 -1.41 0.80
CA GLU A 217 -17.11 -0.34 1.71
C GLU A 217 -16.65 -0.61 3.16
N LEU A 218 -16.86 -1.84 3.66
CA LEU A 218 -16.42 -2.25 5.00
C LEU A 218 -14.90 -2.14 5.17
N ILE A 219 -14.11 -2.56 4.18
CA ILE A 219 -12.64 -2.49 4.22
C ILE A 219 -12.18 -1.03 4.23
N ILE A 220 -12.76 -0.19 3.36
CA ILE A 220 -12.40 1.23 3.25
C ILE A 220 -12.72 1.96 4.55
N GLU A 221 -13.92 1.75 5.12
CA GLU A 221 -14.32 2.36 6.39
C GLU A 221 -13.41 1.90 7.53
N TYR A 222 -13.08 0.60 7.60
CA TYR A 222 -12.18 0.05 8.60
C TYR A 222 -10.77 0.65 8.51
N ALA A 223 -10.17 0.64 7.31
CA ALA A 223 -8.84 1.19 7.08
C ALA A 223 -8.79 2.70 7.34
N ALA A 224 -9.85 3.43 6.97
CA ALA A 224 -9.98 4.85 7.24
C ALA A 224 -10.02 5.14 8.75
N SER A 225 -10.83 4.39 9.51
CA SER A 225 -10.91 4.50 10.97
C SER A 225 -9.55 4.25 11.62
N LYS A 226 -8.85 3.19 11.21
CA LYS A 226 -7.51 2.87 11.70
C LYS A 226 -6.47 3.93 11.34
N LEU A 227 -6.58 4.52 10.15
CA LEU A 227 -5.74 5.65 9.75
C LEU A 227 -5.99 6.89 10.62
N VAL A 228 -7.25 7.22 10.93
CA VAL A 228 -7.57 8.33 11.85
C VAL A 228 -7.03 8.08 13.25
N GLU A 229 -7.19 6.87 13.79
CA GLU A 229 -6.62 6.46 15.07
C GLU A 229 -5.10 6.65 15.09
N LEU A 230 -4.40 6.12 14.08
CA LEU A 230 -2.95 6.26 13.96
C LEU A 230 -2.51 7.72 13.84
N LEU A 231 -3.18 8.54 13.02
CA LEU A 231 -2.82 9.95 12.87
C LEU A 231 -2.96 10.73 14.19
N ARG A 232 -3.94 10.38 15.03
CA ARG A 232 -4.09 10.95 16.39
C ARG A 232 -2.99 10.50 17.34
N GLU A 233 -2.49 9.28 17.19
CA GLU A 233 -1.30 8.81 17.90
C GLU A 233 -0.06 9.59 17.46
N VAL A 234 0.14 9.74 16.14
CA VAL A 234 1.26 10.49 15.55
C VAL A 234 1.27 11.95 16.01
N ASP A 235 0.12 12.64 16.05
CA ASP A 235 0.01 14.03 16.54
C ASP A 235 0.56 14.16 17.97
N ARG A 236 0.25 13.20 18.84
CA ARG A 236 0.66 13.18 20.26
C ARG A 236 2.02 12.54 20.52
N PHE A 237 2.57 11.79 19.56
CA PHE A 237 3.78 11.01 19.73
C PHE A 237 5.05 11.87 19.66
N GLU A 238 5.86 11.86 20.72
CA GLU A 238 7.13 12.59 20.79
C GLU A 238 8.31 11.61 20.88
N LEU A 239 9.11 11.54 19.82
CA LEU A 239 10.31 10.69 19.76
C LEU A 239 11.55 11.51 20.18
N PHE A 240 11.71 11.65 21.50
CA PHE A 240 12.67 12.52 22.22
C PHE A 240 12.41 14.03 22.05
N PRO A 241 12.68 14.88 23.08
CA PRO A 241 12.57 16.32 22.90
C PRO A 241 13.57 16.76 21.84
N THR A 242 13.08 17.40 20.78
CA THR A 242 13.90 18.10 19.79
C THR A 242 14.91 18.95 20.55
N PRO A 243 16.25 18.79 20.38
CA PRO A 243 17.19 19.76 20.93
C PRO A 243 16.74 21.12 20.44
N ALA A 244 16.51 22.06 21.37
CA ALA A 244 16.15 23.42 21.02
C ALA A 244 17.12 23.87 19.92
N VAL A 245 16.58 24.34 18.80
CA VAL A 245 17.39 24.97 17.76
C VAL A 245 18.10 26.12 18.46
N VAL A 246 19.39 25.93 18.76
CA VAL A 246 20.22 27.03 19.24
C VAL A 246 20.32 27.96 18.05
N PRO A 247 19.81 29.19 18.12
CA PRO A 247 20.01 30.15 17.05
C PRO A 247 21.53 30.31 16.90
N THR A 248 22.06 29.94 15.74
CA THR A 248 23.43 30.31 15.39
C THR A 248 23.41 31.82 15.21
N ASN A 249 23.90 32.55 16.21
CA ASN A 249 24.28 33.94 16.04
C ASN A 249 25.57 33.96 15.22
N GLU A 250 25.45 34.11 13.91
CA GLU A 250 26.46 34.68 13.03
C GLU A 250 25.83 35.78 12.16
#